data_AF-A0A246EH24-F1
#
_entry.id   AF-A0A246EH24-F1
#
_cell.length_a   1.000
_cell.length_b   1.000
_cell.length_c   1.000
_cell.angle_alpha   90.00
_cell.angle_beta   90.00
_cell.angle_gamma   90.00
#
_symmetry.space_group_name_H-M   'P 1'
#
loop_
_entity.id
_entity.type
_entity.pdbx_description
1 polymer ?
#
loop_
_entity_poly.entity_id
_entity_poly.type
_entity_poly.pdbx_seq_one_letter_code
_entity_poly.pdbx_strand_id
1 'polypeptide(L)'
;MKKERIYTLKNKTKIIYKYEKNIVDLDDCRAKLTKIEKYNKDGKIEVECFYHYGFLKKIIYCNEDQTINNIDYFNIYYNNEQPSILSVYSFFISKMDKYFKIKNLEEKNIKIYANTEYGFKFLGNYPSNMIKTNKESLILKILIDDIEIEQEDIEYFIDDLKSFPTITKYYSNNKIIKKIFLRLKE
;
A
#
# COMPACT_ATOMS: atom_id res chain seq x y z
N MET A 1 -15.71 7.04 -18.71
CA MET A 1 -14.81 8.17 -19.02
C MET A 1 -13.96 8.43 -17.79
N LYS A 2 -12.63 8.28 -17.84
CA LYS A 2 -11.77 8.60 -16.69
C LYS A 2 -11.74 10.13 -16.52
N LYS A 3 -11.91 10.62 -15.29
CA LYS A 3 -11.80 12.04 -14.93
C LYS A 3 -10.48 12.27 -14.20
N GLU A 4 -9.96 13.49 -14.30
CA GLU A 4 -8.68 13.87 -13.72
C GLU A 4 -8.82 15.14 -12.86
N ARG A 5 -8.10 15.19 -11.73
CA ARG A 5 -7.90 16.40 -10.91
C ARG A 5 -6.42 16.70 -10.82
N ILE A 6 -6.05 17.97 -11.01
CA ILE A 6 -4.66 18.41 -11.04
C ILE A 6 -4.44 19.42 -9.93
N TYR A 7 -3.46 19.16 -9.08
CA TYR A 7 -3.00 20.07 -8.03
C TYR A 7 -1.59 20.53 -8.35
N THR A 8 -1.32 21.82 -8.22
CA THR A 8 0.02 22.40 -8.39
C THR A 8 0.47 23.00 -7.07
N LEU A 9 1.55 22.46 -6.51
CA LEU A 9 2.15 22.94 -5.27
C LEU A 9 2.98 24.21 -5.52
N LYS A 10 3.30 24.97 -4.46
CA LYS A 10 4.09 26.20 -4.55
C LYS A 10 5.46 26.01 -5.22
N ASN A 11 6.07 24.84 -5.06
CA ASN A 11 7.34 24.46 -5.68
C ASN A 11 7.19 23.97 -7.13
N LYS A 12 6.02 24.19 -7.76
CA LYS A 12 5.66 23.74 -9.11
C LYS A 12 5.53 22.22 -9.30
N THR A 13 5.70 21.41 -8.25
CA THR A 13 5.35 19.98 -8.29
C THR A 13 3.88 19.83 -8.62
N LYS A 14 3.55 18.95 -9.58
CA LYS A 14 2.17 18.64 -9.95
C LYS A 14 1.78 17.27 -9.39
N ILE A 15 0.55 17.17 -8.92
CA ILE A 15 -0.07 15.92 -8.50
C ILE A 15 -1.34 15.72 -9.32
N ILE A 16 -1.43 14.61 -10.05
CA ILE A 16 -2.59 14.26 -10.88
C ILE A 16 -3.29 13.06 -10.28
N TYR A 17 -4.59 13.22 -9.98
CA TYR A 17 -5.47 12.16 -9.49
C TYR A 17 -6.35 11.67 -10.64
N LYS A 18 -6.39 10.36 -10.88
CA LYS A 18 -7.20 9.73 -11.93
C LYS A 18 -8.23 8.78 -11.32
N TYR A 19 -9.50 8.92 -11.71
CA TYR A 19 -10.63 8.18 -11.12
C TYR A 19 -11.79 7.95 -12.12
N GLU A 20 -12.75 7.10 -11.74
CA GLU A 20 -13.91 6.73 -12.59
C GLU A 20 -15.12 7.71 -12.47
N LYS A 21 -15.93 7.84 -13.54
CA LYS A 21 -16.88 8.96 -13.73
C LYS A 21 -18.10 9.00 -12.80
N ASN A 22 -18.50 7.88 -12.21
CA ASN A 22 -19.82 7.70 -11.57
C ASN A 22 -19.84 8.22 -10.13
N ILE A 23 -19.48 9.49 -9.95
CA ILE A 23 -19.24 10.07 -8.63
C ILE A 23 -20.19 11.25 -8.43
N VAL A 24 -21.10 11.11 -7.47
CA VAL A 24 -21.95 12.19 -6.95
C VAL A 24 -21.32 12.82 -5.71
N ASP A 25 -20.43 12.09 -4.99
CA ASP A 25 -19.86 12.49 -3.70
C ASP A 25 -18.30 12.53 -3.69
N LEU A 26 -17.71 13.40 -2.88
CA LEU A 26 -16.26 13.54 -2.74
C LEU A 26 -15.60 12.33 -2.07
N ASP A 27 -16.28 11.63 -1.17
CA ASP A 27 -15.75 10.45 -0.47
C ASP A 27 -15.64 9.23 -1.40
N ASP A 28 -16.59 9.13 -2.34
CA ASP A 28 -16.62 8.13 -3.41
C ASP A 28 -15.41 8.27 -4.38
N CYS A 29 -14.75 9.44 -4.41
CA CYS A 29 -13.49 9.63 -5.15
C CYS A 29 -12.34 8.79 -4.59
N ARG A 30 -12.32 8.48 -3.29
CA ARG A 30 -11.18 7.79 -2.67
C ARG A 30 -11.20 6.30 -2.99
N ALA A 31 -12.35 5.65 -2.91
CA ALA A 31 -12.53 4.26 -3.30
C ALA A 31 -12.29 4.02 -4.80
N LYS A 32 -12.73 4.98 -5.63
CA LYS A 32 -12.59 4.93 -7.10
C LYS A 32 -11.28 5.54 -7.61
N LEU A 33 -10.35 5.89 -6.71
CA LEU A 33 -9.02 6.35 -7.07
C LEU A 33 -8.26 5.20 -7.73
N THR A 34 -7.72 5.45 -8.91
CA THR A 34 -6.95 4.44 -9.66
C THR A 34 -5.47 4.73 -9.65
N LYS A 35 -5.11 6.02 -9.73
CA LYS A 35 -3.72 6.45 -9.87
C LYS A 35 -3.49 7.86 -9.32
N ILE A 36 -2.34 8.03 -8.68
CA ILE A 36 -1.76 9.34 -8.39
C ILE A 36 -0.39 9.43 -9.09
N GLU A 37 -0.17 10.51 -9.82
CA GLU A 37 1.13 10.80 -10.46
C GLU A 37 1.72 12.06 -9.82
N LYS A 38 2.98 12.00 -9.40
CA LYS A 38 3.76 13.15 -8.91
C LYS A 38 4.81 13.52 -9.95
N TYR A 39 4.87 14.80 -10.28
CA TYR A 39 5.81 15.34 -11.26
C TYR A 39 6.82 16.30 -10.64
N ASN A 40 8.07 16.23 -11.09
CA ASN A 40 9.12 17.17 -10.71
C ASN A 40 8.89 18.56 -11.33
N LYS A 41 9.77 19.51 -10.99
CA LYS A 41 9.74 20.89 -11.51
C LYS A 41 9.86 20.99 -13.04
N ASP A 42 10.45 19.99 -13.68
CA ASP A 42 10.67 19.90 -15.13
C ASP A 42 9.51 19.18 -15.84
N GLY A 43 8.45 18.81 -15.11
CA GLY A 43 7.27 18.12 -15.66
C GLY A 43 7.49 16.64 -15.94
N LYS A 44 8.54 16.03 -15.38
CA LYS A 44 8.84 14.60 -15.49
C LYS A 44 8.24 13.84 -14.31
N ILE A 45 7.81 12.60 -14.53
CA ILE A 45 7.21 11.77 -13.46
C ILE A 45 8.30 11.36 -12.47
N GLU A 46 8.07 11.60 -11.18
CA GLU A 46 8.90 11.12 -10.08
C GLU A 46 8.32 9.85 -9.46
N VAL A 47 6.99 9.83 -9.28
CA VAL A 47 6.30 8.77 -8.56
C VAL A 47 4.94 8.49 -9.19
N GLU A 48 4.61 7.22 -9.36
CA GLU A 48 3.28 6.76 -9.74
C GLU A 48 2.74 5.79 -8.69
N CYS A 49 1.67 6.19 -8.01
CA CYS A 49 0.95 5.34 -7.07
C CYS A 49 -0.29 4.76 -7.74
N PHE A 50 -0.49 3.45 -7.63
CA PHE A 50 -1.65 2.74 -8.16
C PHE A 50 -2.49 2.18 -7.03
N TYR A 51 -3.79 2.37 -7.17
CA TYR A 51 -4.79 2.03 -6.17
C TYR A 51 -5.82 1.07 -6.75
N HIS A 52 -6.36 0.24 -5.87
CA HIS A 52 -7.47 -0.65 -6.18
C HIS A 52 -8.43 -0.67 -4.99
N TYR A 53 -9.69 -0.30 -5.22
CA TYR A 53 -10.67 -0.08 -4.14
C TYR A 53 -10.14 0.86 -3.04
N GLY A 54 -9.44 1.93 -3.45
CA GLY A 54 -8.75 2.88 -2.56
C GLY A 54 -7.53 2.33 -1.80
N PHE A 55 -7.23 1.03 -1.88
CA PHE A 55 -6.01 0.47 -1.31
C PHE A 55 -4.82 0.70 -2.23
N LEU A 56 -3.72 1.20 -1.67
CA LEU A 56 -2.45 1.27 -2.37
C LEU A 56 -1.99 -0.15 -2.71
N LYS A 57 -1.66 -0.38 -3.98
CA LYS A 57 -1.18 -1.67 -4.51
C LYS A 57 0.25 -1.62 -5.02
N LYS A 58 0.63 -0.49 -5.61
CA LYS A 58 1.92 -0.35 -6.29
C LYS A 58 2.39 1.08 -6.26
N ILE A 59 3.67 1.31 -5.96
CA ILE A 59 4.34 2.58 -6.18
C ILE A 59 5.50 2.35 -7.15
N ILE A 60 5.58 3.14 -8.21
CA ILE A 60 6.72 3.20 -9.14
C ILE A 60 7.47 4.49 -8.86
N TYR A 61 8.77 4.37 -8.61
CA TYR A 61 9.68 5.50 -8.49
C TYR A 61 10.52 5.60 -9.75
N CYS A 62 10.59 6.81 -10.31
CA CYS A 62 11.30 7.08 -11.56
C CYS A 62 12.51 7.98 -11.31
N ASN A 63 13.58 7.71 -12.05
CA ASN A 63 14.76 8.57 -12.12
C ASN A 63 14.48 9.80 -13.01
N GLU A 64 15.37 10.79 -12.97
CA GLU A 64 15.27 12.00 -13.79
C GLU A 64 15.31 11.73 -15.31
N ASP A 65 15.92 10.61 -15.73
CA ASP A 65 15.95 10.13 -17.11
C ASP A 65 14.69 9.33 -17.50
N GLN A 66 13.70 9.25 -16.61
CA GLN A 66 12.46 8.49 -16.76
C GLN A 66 12.62 6.96 -16.81
N THR A 67 13.79 6.44 -16.42
CA THR A 67 13.94 5.02 -16.13
C THR A 67 13.32 4.67 -14.78
N ILE A 68 12.86 3.43 -14.63
CA ILE A 68 12.34 2.93 -13.36
C ILE A 68 13.51 2.76 -12.39
N ASN A 69 13.42 3.36 -11.20
CA ASN A 69 14.35 3.16 -10.11
C ASN A 69 13.94 1.96 -9.27
N ASN A 70 12.73 2.00 -8.68
CA ASN A 70 12.19 0.90 -7.92
C ASN A 70 10.68 0.83 -7.99
N ILE A 71 10.15 -0.36 -7.71
CA ILE A 71 8.72 -0.62 -7.61
C ILE A 71 8.43 -1.31 -6.29
N ASP A 72 7.56 -0.71 -5.50
CA ASP A 72 7.02 -1.28 -4.27
C ASP A 72 5.64 -1.86 -4.53
N TYR A 73 5.37 -3.04 -3.97
CA TYR A 73 4.09 -3.74 -4.06
C TYR A 73 3.50 -3.94 -2.67
N PHE A 74 2.20 -3.69 -2.53
CA PHE A 74 1.49 -3.63 -1.26
C PHE A 74 0.35 -4.65 -1.26
N ASN A 75 0.54 -5.75 -0.55
CA ASN A 75 -0.44 -6.85 -0.46
C ASN A 75 -0.90 -7.12 0.99
N ILE A 76 -0.24 -6.52 1.97
CA ILE A 76 -0.53 -6.71 3.40
C ILE A 76 -0.89 -5.37 4.00
N TYR A 77 -2.02 -5.34 4.70
CA TYR A 77 -2.52 -4.20 5.44
C TYR A 77 -2.53 -4.53 6.93
N TYR A 78 -2.49 -3.54 7.80
CA TYR A 78 -2.50 -3.73 9.24
C TYR A 78 -3.07 -2.50 9.94
N ASN A 79 -3.58 -2.72 11.15
CA ASN A 79 -3.93 -1.66 12.08
C ASN A 79 -3.17 -1.86 13.39
N ASN A 80 -2.88 -0.75 14.08
CA ASN A 80 -2.13 -0.78 15.33
C ASN A 80 -3.03 -1.13 16.53
N GLU A 81 -4.35 -1.20 16.39
CA GLU A 81 -5.25 -1.30 17.55
C GLU A 81 -5.86 -2.69 17.71
N GLN A 82 -5.81 -3.21 18.94
CA GLN A 82 -6.99 -3.89 19.50
C GLN A 82 -7.90 -2.79 20.05
N PRO A 83 -9.04 -2.50 19.41
CA PRO A 83 -9.93 -1.45 19.89
C PRO A 83 -10.65 -1.91 21.16
N SER A 84 -10.82 -0.96 22.06
CA SER A 84 -11.30 -1.11 23.43
C SER A 84 -12.84 -1.18 23.58
N ILE A 85 -13.60 -1.28 22.48
CA ILE A 85 -15.08 -1.22 22.49
C ILE A 85 -15.67 -2.38 21.68
N LEU A 86 -16.31 -3.32 22.37
CA LEU A 86 -16.70 -4.65 21.85
C LEU A 86 -17.83 -4.65 20.80
N SER A 87 -18.77 -3.71 20.86
CA SER A 87 -20.05 -3.80 20.11
C SER A 87 -19.96 -3.26 18.68
N VAL A 88 -19.44 -2.05 18.51
CA VAL A 88 -19.20 -1.43 17.18
C VAL A 88 -18.15 -2.24 16.40
N TYR A 89 -17.18 -2.82 17.10
CA TYR A 89 -16.09 -3.59 16.51
C TYR A 89 -16.50 -4.96 15.96
N SER A 90 -17.50 -5.62 16.55
CA SER A 90 -17.98 -6.93 16.04
C SER A 90 -18.57 -6.82 14.63
N PHE A 91 -19.25 -5.71 14.33
CA PHE A 91 -19.76 -5.40 12.99
C PHE A 91 -18.64 -5.10 11.99
N PHE A 92 -17.56 -4.47 12.44
CA PHE A 92 -16.43 -4.15 11.58
C PHE A 92 -15.49 -5.34 11.34
N ILE A 93 -15.28 -6.20 12.33
CA ILE A 93 -14.57 -7.46 12.14
C ILE A 93 -15.33 -8.34 11.15
N SER A 94 -16.65 -8.49 11.27
CA SER A 94 -17.42 -9.36 10.38
C SER A 94 -17.36 -8.90 8.92
N LYS A 95 -17.35 -7.58 8.68
CA LYS A 95 -17.10 -7.02 7.35
C LYS A 95 -15.66 -7.25 6.86
N MET A 96 -14.66 -7.14 7.74
CA MET A 96 -13.27 -7.39 7.36
C MET A 96 -12.99 -8.86 7.06
N ASP A 97 -13.58 -9.80 7.80
CA ASP A 97 -13.43 -11.23 7.56
C ASP A 97 -14.00 -11.67 6.19
N LYS A 98 -14.95 -10.89 5.64
CA LYS A 98 -15.47 -11.10 4.28
C LYS A 98 -14.40 -10.90 3.20
N TYR A 99 -13.49 -9.93 3.38
CA TYR A 99 -12.55 -9.51 2.33
C TYR A 99 -11.07 -9.79 2.66
N PHE A 100 -10.75 -10.01 3.93
CA PHE A 100 -9.38 -10.17 4.40
C PHE A 100 -9.19 -11.47 5.15
N LYS A 101 -8.11 -12.16 4.85
CA LYS A 101 -7.56 -13.18 5.73
C LYS A 101 -6.81 -12.48 6.87
N ILE A 102 -7.31 -12.63 8.09
CA ILE A 102 -6.70 -12.06 9.29
C ILE A 102 -5.63 -13.01 9.83
N LYS A 103 -4.44 -12.48 10.12
CA LYS A 103 -3.36 -13.17 10.83
C LYS A 103 -2.82 -12.27 11.95
N ASN A 104 -2.86 -12.77 13.18
CA ASN A 104 -2.21 -12.11 14.31
C ASN A 104 -0.76 -12.57 14.34
N LEU A 105 0.18 -11.65 14.16
CA LEU A 105 1.60 -11.94 14.20
C LEU A 105 2.32 -10.92 15.07
N GLU A 106 3.31 -11.41 15.79
CA GLU A 106 4.29 -10.52 16.39
C GLU A 106 5.21 -9.94 15.32
N GLU A 107 5.65 -8.70 15.51
CA GLU A 107 6.60 -8.03 14.60
C GLU A 107 7.84 -8.89 14.33
N LYS A 108 8.36 -9.57 15.37
CA LYS A 108 9.51 -10.50 15.27
C LYS A 108 9.30 -11.66 14.28
N ASN A 109 8.05 -11.98 13.95
CA ASN A 109 7.68 -13.06 13.02
C ASN A 109 7.62 -12.58 11.55
N ILE A 110 7.70 -11.26 11.30
CA ILE A 110 7.78 -10.69 9.96
C ILE A 110 9.24 -10.54 9.57
N LYS A 111 9.70 -11.37 8.63
CA LYS A 111 11.11 -11.42 8.20
C LYS A 111 11.31 -10.76 6.86
N ILE A 112 12.39 -9.99 6.74
CA ILE A 112 12.81 -9.30 5.52
C ILE A 112 13.92 -10.12 4.86
N TYR A 113 13.76 -10.39 3.57
CA TYR A 113 14.74 -11.09 2.75
C TYR A 113 15.08 -10.27 1.51
N ALA A 114 16.32 -10.40 1.03
CA ALA A 114 16.73 -9.93 -0.29
C ALA A 114 17.19 -11.10 -1.16
N ASN A 115 16.97 -11.00 -2.47
CA ASN A 115 17.58 -11.92 -3.42
C ASN A 115 19.10 -11.69 -3.50
N THR A 116 19.82 -12.77 -3.73
CA THR A 116 21.25 -12.82 -4.07
C THR A 116 21.41 -13.77 -5.26
N GLU A 117 22.59 -13.78 -5.87
CA GLU A 117 22.92 -14.73 -6.95
C GLU A 117 22.71 -16.20 -6.53
N TYR A 118 22.85 -16.49 -5.24
CA TYR A 118 22.78 -17.84 -4.66
C TYR A 118 21.48 -18.13 -3.89
N GLY A 119 20.44 -17.28 -4.04
CA GLY A 119 19.14 -17.48 -3.40
C GLY A 119 18.66 -16.27 -2.60
N PHE A 120 18.34 -16.47 -1.31
CA PHE A 120 17.78 -15.42 -0.46
C PHE A 120 18.60 -15.21 0.81
N LYS A 121 18.92 -13.95 1.09
CA LYS A 121 19.62 -13.52 2.30
C LYS A 121 18.65 -12.86 3.26
N PHE A 122 18.62 -13.33 4.51
CA PHE A 122 17.89 -12.67 5.59
C PHE A 122 18.55 -11.32 5.92
N LEU A 123 17.74 -10.27 6.01
CA LEU A 123 18.20 -8.91 6.30
C LEU A 123 17.83 -8.45 7.71
N GLY A 124 16.76 -8.99 8.30
CA GLY A 124 16.26 -8.57 9.61
C GLY A 124 14.76 -8.82 9.76
N ASN A 125 14.22 -8.45 10.91
CA ASN A 125 12.77 -8.47 11.16
C ASN A 125 12.17 -7.08 10.94
N TYR A 126 10.88 -7.04 10.60
CA TYR A 126 10.10 -5.80 10.46
C TYR A 126 9.42 -5.44 11.80
N PRO A 127 9.37 -4.16 12.22
CA PRO A 127 10.05 -2.98 11.70
C PRO A 127 11.32 -2.70 12.52
N SER A 128 12.51 -2.75 11.92
CA SER A 128 13.73 -2.43 12.66
C SER A 128 13.84 -0.95 13.10
N ASN A 129 12.92 -0.06 12.69
CA ASN A 129 13.05 1.39 12.94
C ASN A 129 11.75 2.22 12.97
N MET A 130 10.55 1.67 12.71
CA MET A 130 9.37 2.48 12.29
C MET A 130 8.18 2.56 13.25
N ILE A 131 8.24 1.98 14.45
CA ILE A 131 7.19 2.14 15.47
C ILE A 131 7.87 2.39 16.82
N LYS A 132 7.73 3.62 17.36
CA LYS A 132 8.03 3.89 18.76
C LYS A 132 6.97 3.21 19.63
N THR A 133 7.45 2.48 20.64
CA THR A 133 6.80 2.14 21.92
C THR A 133 5.53 1.26 21.88
N ASN A 134 5.69 0.04 22.40
CA ASN A 134 4.69 -0.76 23.13
C ASN A 134 3.56 -1.48 22.36
N LYS A 135 3.78 -1.97 21.14
CA LYS A 135 2.86 -2.97 20.56
C LYS A 135 3.61 -4.16 20.00
N GLU A 136 3.55 -5.27 20.72
CA GLU A 136 4.23 -6.54 20.41
C GLU A 136 3.51 -7.32 19.30
N SER A 137 2.26 -6.99 18.96
CA SER A 137 1.43 -7.70 17.99
C SER A 137 0.82 -6.78 16.93
N LEU A 138 0.90 -7.24 15.67
CA LEU A 138 0.24 -6.66 14.50
C LEU A 138 -0.89 -7.59 14.04
N ILE A 139 -2.07 -7.02 13.78
CA ILE A 139 -3.16 -7.73 13.14
C ILE A 139 -3.01 -7.50 11.63
N LEU A 140 -2.40 -8.47 10.96
CA LEU A 140 -2.24 -8.42 9.51
C LEU A 140 -3.55 -8.82 8.83
N LYS A 141 -3.89 -8.07 7.80
CA LYS A 141 -5.06 -8.26 6.95
C LYS A 141 -4.55 -8.40 5.51
N ILE A 142 -4.66 -9.62 5.00
CA ILE A 142 -4.26 -9.97 3.64
C ILE A 142 -5.53 -9.97 2.81
N LEU A 143 -5.60 -9.08 1.81
CA LEU A 143 -6.76 -9.02 0.94
C LEU A 143 -6.90 -10.36 0.20
N ILE A 144 -8.11 -10.90 0.15
CA ILE A 144 -8.42 -12.10 -0.64
C ILE A 144 -8.32 -11.73 -2.12
N ASP A 145 -7.64 -12.56 -2.91
CA ASP A 145 -7.50 -12.33 -4.34
C ASP A 145 -8.88 -12.44 -5.04
N ASP A 146 -9.07 -11.65 -6.09
CA ASP A 146 -10.26 -11.67 -6.97
C ASP A 146 -11.61 -11.43 -6.28
N ILE A 147 -11.63 -10.79 -5.11
CA ILE A 147 -12.86 -10.38 -4.43
C ILE A 147 -13.28 -8.96 -4.81
N GLU A 148 -14.56 -8.78 -5.16
CA GLU A 148 -15.16 -7.45 -5.31
C GLU A 148 -15.58 -6.93 -3.93
N ILE A 149 -15.18 -5.70 -3.60
CA ILE A 149 -15.49 -5.07 -2.32
C ILE A 149 -16.63 -4.08 -2.52
N GLU A 150 -17.65 -4.18 -1.68
CA GLU A 150 -18.76 -3.23 -1.69
C GLU A 150 -18.28 -1.82 -1.32
N GLN A 151 -18.75 -0.82 -2.07
CA GLN A 151 -18.34 0.58 -1.90
C GLN A 151 -18.50 1.09 -0.46
N GLU A 152 -19.62 0.76 0.20
CA GLU A 152 -19.91 1.14 1.58
C GLU A 152 -18.90 0.55 2.58
N ASP A 153 -18.34 -0.62 2.28
CA ASP A 153 -17.34 -1.29 3.12
C ASP A 153 -15.94 -0.71 2.90
N ILE A 154 -15.62 -0.31 1.66
CA ILE A 154 -14.34 0.30 1.30
C ILE A 154 -14.07 1.57 2.12
N GLU A 155 -15.07 2.45 2.22
CA GLU A 155 -14.96 3.71 2.97
C GLU A 155 -14.59 3.47 4.42
N TYR A 156 -15.13 2.40 5.01
CA TYR A 156 -14.79 2.01 6.37
C TYR A 156 -13.33 1.55 6.51
N PHE A 157 -12.78 0.88 5.50
CA PHE A 157 -11.44 0.29 5.59
C PHE A 157 -10.29 1.24 5.25
N ILE A 158 -10.47 2.19 4.34
CA ILE A 158 -9.36 3.00 3.81
C ILE A 158 -8.73 3.87 4.91
N ASP A 159 -9.52 4.40 5.84
CA ASP A 159 -9.01 5.28 6.89
C ASP A 159 -8.31 4.50 8.03
N ASP A 160 -8.72 3.26 8.28
CA ASP A 160 -8.25 2.46 9.42
C ASP A 160 -6.99 1.64 9.10
N LEU A 161 -6.71 1.36 7.81
CA LEU A 161 -5.66 0.43 7.40
C LEU A 161 -4.38 1.11 6.94
N LYS A 162 -3.27 0.76 7.60
CA LYS A 162 -1.90 1.05 7.17
C LYS A 162 -1.38 -0.08 6.30
N SER A 163 -0.32 0.20 5.52
CA SER A 163 0.35 -0.81 4.69
C SER A 163 1.85 -0.56 4.63
N PHE A 164 2.60 -1.58 4.24
CA PHE A 164 4.02 -1.51 3.95
C PHE A 164 4.35 -2.28 2.67
N PRO A 165 5.47 -1.95 1.99
CA PRO A 165 5.93 -2.72 0.84
C PRO A 165 6.18 -4.18 1.23
N THR A 166 5.44 -5.08 0.61
CA THR A 166 5.61 -6.53 0.73
C THR A 166 6.70 -7.05 -0.18
N ILE A 167 6.89 -6.39 -1.33
CA ILE A 167 7.94 -6.65 -2.29
C ILE A 167 8.44 -5.30 -2.79
N THR A 168 9.75 -5.09 -2.78
CA THR A 168 10.42 -3.96 -3.44
C THR A 168 11.36 -4.50 -4.49
N LYS A 169 11.20 -4.06 -5.74
CA LYS A 169 12.10 -4.39 -6.86
C LYS A 169 12.87 -3.14 -7.25
N TYR A 170 14.19 -3.20 -7.21
CA TYR A 170 15.09 -2.17 -7.70
C TYR A 170 15.55 -2.51 -9.12
N TYR A 171 15.64 -1.49 -9.95
CA TYR A 171 15.91 -1.58 -11.37
C TYR A 171 17.14 -0.74 -11.74
N SER A 172 17.91 -1.22 -12.70
CA SER A 172 18.93 -0.48 -13.41
C SER A 172 18.92 -0.95 -14.86
N ASN A 173 18.97 -0.03 -15.82
CA ASN A 173 18.89 -0.34 -17.25
C ASN A 173 17.71 -1.27 -17.58
N ASN A 174 16.54 -1.00 -16.99
CA ASN A 174 15.30 -1.79 -17.13
C ASN A 174 15.39 -3.26 -16.68
N LYS A 175 16.46 -3.65 -15.98
CA LYS A 175 16.64 -4.98 -15.40
C LYS A 175 16.52 -4.91 -13.88
N ILE A 176 15.89 -5.93 -13.28
CA ILE A 176 15.83 -6.04 -11.82
C ILE A 176 17.22 -6.39 -11.30
N ILE A 177 17.80 -5.51 -10.48
CA ILE A 177 19.10 -5.72 -9.85
C ILE A 177 18.99 -6.24 -8.42
N LYS A 178 17.87 -5.92 -7.74
CA LYS A 178 17.63 -6.32 -6.36
C LYS A 178 16.13 -6.44 -6.11
N LYS A 179 15.73 -7.42 -5.32
CA LYS A 179 14.37 -7.71 -4.90
C LYS A 179 14.40 -7.97 -3.39
N ILE A 180 13.73 -7.11 -2.63
CA ILE A 180 13.44 -7.30 -1.22
C ILE A 180 12.01 -7.82 -1.09
N PHE A 181 11.76 -8.77 -0.20
CA PHE A 181 10.41 -9.24 0.08
C PHE A 181 10.25 -9.64 1.54
N LEU A 182 9.00 -9.58 1.99
CA LEU A 182 8.60 -10.02 3.31
C LEU A 182 8.17 -11.48 3.30
N ARG A 183 8.56 -12.20 4.34
CA ARG A 183 8.10 -13.55 4.63
C ARG A 183 7.51 -13.58 6.04
N LEU A 184 6.26 -14.01 6.12
CA LEU A 184 5.59 -14.26 7.39
C LEU A 184 6.02 -15.64 7.89
N LYS A 185 6.56 -15.71 9.11
CA LYS A 185 6.82 -16.99 9.77
C LYS A 185 5.56 -17.42 10.50
N GLU A 186 5.09 -18.63 10.22
CA GLU A 186 4.01 -19.31 10.95
C GLU A 186 4.51 -19.86 12.28
#